data_AF-A0A4S4LP55-F1
#
_entry.id   AF-A0A4S4LP55-F1
#
_cell.length_a   1.000
_cell.length_b   1.000
_cell.length_c   1.000
_cell.angle_alpha   90.00
_cell.angle_beta   90.00
_cell.angle_gamma   90.00
#
_symmetry.space_group_name_H-M   'P 1'
#
loop_
_entity.id
_entity.type
_entity.pdbx_description
1 polymer ?
#
loop_
_entity_poly.entity_id
_entity_poly.type
_entity_poly.pdbx_seq_one_letter_code
_entity_poly.pdbx_strand_id
1 'polypeptide(L)'
;MSWSRVVPRRALFAAASVAIALHETPREKLSIYPAPPKDVIVVSSPSELERQIGAARRAATSTINDAHAHVQAVVSRWIGVEQAVEHRVKSIIAPDEPLTPGLLYVGVASLTGSIVARNRLLFWRLLLPPTLFFASLDYFLPKTSRNFSNYLGSLEDQYFPTFSEKHEIAKAHSAMTWERVKEATKDGRVKFEESVGSIVDRVQETTGLKLSDAFGRGQNAVKEAGEEVKGKVMEAVVKVEKVVEPVKEPAKEAEKKRGGQTASIDCTLVHQTSAPCAHT
;
A
#
# COMPACT_ATOMS: atom_id res chain seq x y z
N MET A 1 9.66 33.91 -11.52
CA MET A 1 10.94 34.62 -11.31
C MET A 1 12.05 33.82 -11.98
N SER A 2 12.67 34.44 -12.98
CA SER A 2 13.60 33.85 -13.95
C SER A 2 14.97 33.54 -13.36
N TRP A 3 15.56 32.41 -13.76
CA TRP A 3 16.93 32.08 -13.39
C TRP A 3 17.88 32.52 -14.51
N SER A 4 18.54 33.66 -14.30
CA SER A 4 19.55 34.21 -15.19
C SER A 4 20.91 33.58 -14.87
N ARG A 5 21.47 32.78 -15.78
CA ARG A 5 22.89 32.40 -15.69
C ARG A 5 23.75 33.56 -16.17
N VAL A 6 24.51 34.11 -15.23
CA VAL A 6 25.55 35.12 -15.46
C VAL A 6 26.74 34.44 -16.14
N VAL A 7 27.10 34.91 -17.33
CA VAL A 7 28.35 34.56 -18.02
C VAL A 7 29.46 35.47 -17.49
N PRO A 8 30.61 34.96 -17.03
CA PRO A 8 31.75 35.82 -16.73
C PRO A 8 32.43 36.28 -18.02
N ARG A 9 32.36 37.58 -18.29
CA ARG A 9 33.27 38.29 -19.19
C ARG A 9 34.68 38.27 -18.57
N ARG A 10 35.60 37.56 -19.20
CA ARG A 10 37.03 37.90 -19.13
C ARG A 10 37.54 38.19 -20.53
N ALA A 11 37.62 39.48 -20.80
CA ALA A 11 38.52 40.02 -21.80
C ALA A 11 39.95 39.71 -21.35
N LEU A 12 40.71 39.04 -22.21
CA LEU A 12 42.15 39.20 -22.26
C LEU A 12 42.49 39.51 -23.71
N PHE A 13 42.72 40.80 -23.93
CA PHE A 13 43.48 41.31 -25.05
C PHE A 13 44.86 40.66 -25.01
N ALA A 14 45.12 39.71 -25.91
CA ALA A 14 46.48 39.32 -26.24
C ALA A 14 46.96 40.27 -27.34
N ALA A 15 47.82 41.19 -26.91
CA ALA A 15 48.50 42.15 -27.75
C ALA A 15 49.24 41.45 -28.89
N ALA A 16 49.17 42.06 -30.07
CA ALA A 16 50.09 41.80 -31.16
C ALA A 16 51.51 42.15 -30.70
N SER A 17 52.36 41.14 -30.54
CA SER A 17 53.80 41.30 -30.53
C SER A 17 54.35 40.58 -31.75
N VAL A 18 54.56 41.33 -32.83
CA VAL A 18 55.43 40.91 -33.94
C VAL A 18 56.84 40.87 -33.37
N ALA A 19 57.26 39.70 -32.88
CA ALA A 19 58.66 39.44 -32.59
C ALA A 19 59.35 39.17 -33.93
N ILE A 20 59.98 40.21 -34.49
CA ILE A 20 61.01 40.04 -35.52
C ILE A 20 62.21 39.44 -34.80
N ALA A 21 62.21 38.12 -34.66
CA ALA A 21 63.43 37.39 -34.38
C ALA A 21 64.23 37.36 -35.69
N LEU A 22 65.22 38.24 -35.77
CA LEU A 22 66.37 38.06 -36.67
C LEU A 22 67.06 36.75 -36.25
N HIS A 23 66.57 35.64 -36.78
CA HIS A 23 67.30 34.38 -36.72
C HIS A 23 68.39 34.47 -37.78
N GLU A 24 69.57 34.84 -37.31
CA GLU A 24 70.85 34.70 -37.98
C GLU A 24 70.91 33.27 -38.55
N THR A 25 70.95 33.15 -39.87
CA THR A 25 70.84 31.86 -40.57
C THR A 25 72.14 31.08 -40.40
N PRO A 26 72.19 29.97 -39.63
CA PRO A 26 73.20 28.96 -39.92
C PRO A 26 72.88 28.46 -41.32
N ARG A 27 73.82 28.54 -42.28
CA ARG A 27 73.61 28.07 -43.65
C ARG A 27 73.01 26.67 -43.63
N GLU A 28 71.71 26.61 -43.89
CA GLU A 28 70.92 25.40 -43.82
C GLU A 28 71.36 24.52 -44.99
N LYS A 29 71.98 23.38 -44.68
CA LYS A 29 72.35 22.40 -45.72
C LYS A 29 71.08 21.97 -46.42
N LEU A 30 70.96 22.29 -47.70
CA LEU A 30 69.92 21.77 -48.59
C LEU A 30 69.89 20.24 -48.44
N SER A 31 68.79 19.70 -47.94
CA SER A 31 68.59 18.25 -47.88
C SER A 31 68.55 17.71 -49.32
N ILE A 32 69.46 16.80 -49.65
CA ILE A 32 69.55 16.14 -50.97
C ILE A 32 68.34 15.20 -51.19
N TYR A 33 67.67 14.81 -50.11
CA TYR A 33 66.46 14.02 -50.18
C TYR A 33 65.24 14.92 -50.37
N PRO A 34 64.27 14.50 -51.21
CA PRO A 34 63.00 15.19 -51.28
C PRO A 34 62.36 15.18 -49.89
N ALA A 35 61.92 16.35 -49.43
CA ALA A 35 61.16 16.44 -48.19
C ALA A 35 59.92 15.53 -48.31
N PRO A 36 59.56 14.77 -47.28
CA PRO A 36 58.33 13.98 -47.30
C PRO A 36 57.16 14.93 -47.62
N PRO A 37 56.21 14.50 -48.47
CA PRO A 37 55.11 15.37 -48.89
C PRO A 37 54.40 15.86 -47.62
N LYS A 38 54.32 17.19 -47.48
CA LYS A 38 53.54 17.80 -46.40
C LYS A 38 52.08 17.49 -46.68
N ASP A 39 51.46 16.69 -45.82
CA ASP A 39 50.01 16.45 -45.88
C ASP A 39 49.29 17.77 -45.68
N VAL A 40 48.83 18.36 -46.79
CA VAL A 40 47.93 19.51 -46.77
C VAL A 40 46.57 18.96 -46.37
N ILE A 41 46.23 19.08 -45.09
CA ILE A 41 44.88 18.79 -44.62
C ILE A 41 43.96 19.83 -45.25
N VAL A 42 43.27 19.45 -46.32
CA VAL A 42 42.25 20.28 -46.96
C VAL A 42 41.10 20.44 -45.96
N VAL A 43 41.09 21.55 -45.25
CA VAL A 43 39.95 21.94 -44.43
C VAL A 43 38.86 22.34 -45.40
N SER A 44 37.92 21.43 -45.67
CA SER A 44 36.71 21.73 -46.43
C SER A 44 35.92 22.81 -45.68
N SER A 45 36.11 24.07 -46.08
CA SER A 45 35.29 25.16 -45.58
C SER A 45 33.85 24.89 -46.02
N PRO A 46 32.90 24.73 -45.11
CA PRO A 46 31.54 24.40 -45.48
C PRO A 46 30.96 25.51 -46.34
N SER A 47 30.30 25.14 -47.44
CA SER A 47 29.61 26.13 -48.27
C SER A 47 28.46 26.77 -47.48
N GLU A 48 28.03 27.97 -47.89
CA GLU A 48 26.91 28.67 -47.23
C GLU A 48 25.64 27.80 -47.18
N LEU A 49 25.41 26.98 -48.20
CA LEU A 49 24.28 26.04 -48.25
C LEU A 49 24.42 24.90 -47.23
N GLU A 50 25.61 24.30 -47.13
CA GLU A 50 25.89 23.26 -46.14
C GLU A 50 25.75 23.78 -44.71
N ARG A 51 26.15 25.03 -44.48
CA ARG A 51 26.00 25.70 -43.18
C ARG A 51 24.52 25.91 -42.83
N GLN A 52 23.70 26.30 -43.79
CA GLN A 52 22.25 26.46 -43.60
C GLN A 52 21.54 25.12 -43.37
N ILE A 53 21.84 24.08 -44.16
CA ILE A 53 21.30 22.72 -43.97
C ILE A 53 21.73 22.17 -42.61
N GLY A 54 22.99 22.40 -42.22
CA GLY A 54 23.49 22.02 -40.91
C GLY A 54 22.79 22.77 -39.77
N ALA A 55 22.50 24.06 -39.92
CA ALA A 55 21.76 24.84 -38.93
C ALA A 55 20.31 24.34 -38.81
N ALA A 56 19.64 24.12 -39.95
CA ALA A 56 18.28 23.59 -40.01
C ALA A 56 18.18 22.20 -39.36
N ARG A 57 19.10 21.28 -39.70
CA ARG A 57 19.17 19.94 -39.07
C ARG A 57 19.37 20.05 -37.57
N ARG A 58 20.30 20.88 -37.10
CA ARG A 58 20.55 21.04 -35.65
C ARG A 58 19.34 21.59 -34.92
N ALA A 59 18.64 22.57 -35.49
CA ALA A 59 17.41 23.12 -34.92
C ALA A 59 16.29 22.06 -34.88
N ALA A 60 16.11 21.28 -35.95
CA ALA A 60 15.14 20.19 -35.97
C ALA A 60 15.48 19.13 -34.91
N THR A 61 16.74 18.67 -34.86
CA THR A 61 17.17 17.68 -33.87
C THR A 61 17.10 18.22 -32.44
N SER A 62 17.40 19.50 -32.20
CA SER A 62 17.25 20.09 -30.86
C SER A 62 15.80 20.12 -30.42
N THR A 63 14.86 20.55 -31.30
CA THR A 63 13.44 20.57 -30.96
C THR A 63 12.87 19.17 -30.66
N ILE A 64 13.31 18.15 -31.40
CA ILE A 64 12.95 16.76 -31.15
C ILE A 64 13.53 16.30 -29.79
N ASN A 65 14.80 16.57 -29.54
CA ASN A 65 15.44 16.20 -28.28
C ASN A 65 14.81 16.91 -27.07
N ASP A 66 14.44 18.18 -27.20
CA ASP A 66 13.76 18.94 -26.16
C ASP A 66 12.37 18.36 -25.87
N ALA A 67 11.60 18.02 -26.91
CA ALA A 67 10.32 17.35 -26.75
C ALA A 67 10.47 15.98 -26.06
N HIS A 68 11.46 15.19 -26.46
CA HIS A 68 11.77 13.92 -25.82
C HIS A 68 12.18 14.11 -24.35
N ALA A 69 12.98 15.13 -24.03
CA ALA A 69 13.40 15.45 -22.68
C ALA A 69 12.21 15.86 -21.79
N HIS A 70 11.23 16.60 -22.32
CA HIS A 70 10.01 16.93 -21.58
C HIS A 70 9.16 15.71 -21.25
N VAL A 71 8.98 14.80 -22.21
CA VAL A 71 8.23 13.55 -21.98
C VAL A 71 8.97 12.68 -20.95
N GLN A 72 10.29 12.52 -21.12
CA GLN A 72 11.11 11.78 -20.16
C GLN A 72 11.03 12.41 -18.77
N ALA A 73 11.05 13.73 -18.63
CA ALA A 73 10.92 14.40 -17.35
C ALA A 73 9.57 14.13 -16.66
N VAL A 74 8.47 14.08 -17.42
CA VAL A 74 7.14 13.74 -16.88
C VAL A 74 7.10 12.28 -16.44
N VAL A 75 7.61 11.36 -17.27
CA VAL A 75 7.68 9.94 -16.94
C VAL A 75 8.57 9.71 -15.72
N SER A 76 9.72 10.37 -15.62
CA SER A 76 10.60 10.28 -14.46
C SER A 76 9.95 10.80 -13.18
N ARG A 77 9.14 11.87 -13.25
CA ARG A 77 8.36 12.33 -12.09
C ARG A 77 7.32 11.29 -11.67
N TRP A 78 6.63 10.68 -12.64
CA TRP A 78 5.65 9.63 -12.35
C TRP A 78 6.29 8.40 -11.72
N ILE A 79 7.40 7.91 -12.27
CA ILE A 79 8.19 6.80 -11.71
C ILE A 79 8.67 7.16 -10.30
N GLY A 80 9.11 8.40 -10.08
CA GLY A 80 9.50 8.86 -8.74
C GLY A 80 8.35 8.81 -7.74
N VAL A 81 7.12 9.16 -8.16
CA VAL A 81 5.92 9.02 -7.33
C VAL A 81 5.61 7.55 -7.07
N GLU A 82 5.68 6.69 -8.08
CA GLU A 82 5.44 5.25 -7.95
C GLU A 82 6.44 4.61 -6.97
N GLN A 83 7.74 4.88 -7.13
CA GLN A 83 8.78 4.38 -6.24
C GLN A 83 8.62 4.92 -4.82
N ALA A 84 8.22 6.19 -4.66
CA ALA A 84 7.92 6.74 -3.35
C ALA A 84 6.74 5.98 -2.71
N VAL A 85 5.64 5.77 -3.45
CA VAL A 85 4.48 5.02 -2.95
C VAL A 85 4.84 3.58 -2.63
N GLU A 86 5.58 2.88 -3.50
CA GLU A 86 6.04 1.52 -3.27
C GLU A 86 6.88 1.42 -2.01
N HIS A 87 7.84 2.34 -1.83
CA HIS A 87 8.68 2.38 -0.64
C HIS A 87 7.84 2.63 0.62
N ARG A 88 6.82 3.51 0.56
CA ARG A 88 5.92 3.78 1.69
C ARG A 88 5.05 2.57 2.00
N VAL A 89 4.41 1.97 1.00
CA VAL A 89 3.58 0.77 1.16
C VAL A 89 4.41 -0.37 1.76
N LYS A 90 5.62 -0.58 1.24
CA LYS A 90 6.57 -1.58 1.75
C LYS A 90 7.04 -1.28 3.18
N SER A 91 7.12 -0.01 3.57
CA SER A 91 7.47 0.37 4.96
C SER A 91 6.32 0.17 5.95
N ILE A 92 5.06 0.24 5.49
CA ILE A 92 3.87 0.05 6.33
C ILE A 92 3.61 -1.44 6.52
N ILE A 93 3.73 -2.22 5.44
CA ILE A 93 3.48 -3.65 5.42
C ILE A 93 4.63 -4.39 6.10
N ALA A 94 4.32 -5.11 7.18
CA ALA A 94 5.30 -5.94 7.86
C ALA A 94 5.53 -7.24 7.06
N PRO A 95 6.77 -7.55 6.62
CA PRO A 95 7.05 -8.72 5.76
C PRO A 95 6.95 -10.07 6.50
N ASP A 96 6.82 -10.03 7.82
CA ASP A 96 6.75 -11.17 8.73
C ASP A 96 5.30 -11.62 9.05
N GLU A 97 4.29 -10.94 8.51
CA GLU A 97 2.87 -11.31 8.65
C GLU A 97 2.32 -11.91 7.33
N PRO A 98 1.53 -13.01 7.37
CA PRO A 98 0.94 -13.59 6.17
C PRO A 98 -0.23 -12.74 5.66
N LEU A 99 0.04 -11.86 4.69
CA LEU A 99 -0.95 -10.94 4.12
C LEU A 99 -2.04 -11.62 3.30
N THR A 100 -1.71 -12.74 2.64
CA THR A 100 -2.61 -13.42 1.69
C THR A 100 -3.90 -13.93 2.32
N PRO A 101 -3.90 -14.59 3.50
CA PRO A 101 -5.15 -14.89 4.20
C PRO A 101 -5.72 -13.67 4.94
N GLY A 102 -4.88 -12.78 5.48
CA GLY A 102 -5.33 -11.65 6.31
C GLY A 102 -6.22 -10.66 5.56
N LEU A 103 -5.79 -10.21 4.37
CA LEU A 103 -6.60 -9.32 3.53
C LEU A 103 -7.92 -9.95 3.10
N LEU A 104 -7.93 -11.26 2.84
CA LEU A 104 -9.14 -11.98 2.47
C LEU A 104 -10.12 -12.03 3.64
N TYR A 105 -9.65 -12.28 4.87
CA TYR A 105 -10.50 -12.25 6.06
C TYR A 105 -11.04 -10.86 6.38
N VAL A 106 -10.23 -9.81 6.24
CA VAL A 106 -10.67 -8.42 6.38
C VAL A 106 -11.75 -8.08 5.34
N GLY A 107 -11.54 -8.51 4.09
CA GLY A 107 -12.52 -8.35 3.01
C GLY A 107 -13.84 -9.05 3.30
N VAL A 108 -13.80 -10.31 3.75
CA VAL A 108 -14.99 -11.08 4.13
C VAL A 108 -15.70 -10.43 5.33
N ALA A 109 -14.97 -9.99 6.36
CA ALA A 109 -15.56 -9.33 7.52
C ALA A 109 -16.29 -8.03 7.15
N SER A 110 -15.70 -7.19 6.29
CA SER A 110 -16.32 -5.97 5.78
C SER A 110 -17.55 -6.26 4.92
N LEU A 111 -17.46 -7.27 4.03
CA LEU A 111 -18.59 -7.69 3.19
C LEU A 111 -19.75 -8.23 4.04
N THR A 112 -19.45 -9.04 5.06
CA THR A 112 -20.44 -9.50 6.04
C THR A 112 -21.06 -8.32 6.79
N GLY A 113 -20.27 -7.31 7.16
CA GLY A 113 -20.78 -6.04 7.71
C GLY A 113 -21.79 -5.35 6.80
N SER A 114 -21.50 -5.29 5.50
CA SER A 114 -22.39 -4.70 4.50
C SER A 114 -23.70 -5.49 4.33
N ILE A 115 -23.63 -6.82 4.36
CA ILE A 115 -24.82 -7.69 4.30
C ILE A 115 -25.67 -7.51 5.56
N VAL A 116 -25.05 -7.50 6.75
CA VAL A 116 -25.75 -7.31 8.03
C VAL A 116 -26.37 -5.91 8.12
N ALA A 117 -25.68 -4.89 7.60
CA ALA A 117 -26.17 -3.53 7.62
C ALA A 117 -27.25 -3.24 6.56
N ARG A 118 -27.47 -4.16 5.61
CA ARG A 118 -28.41 -4.00 4.48
C ARG A 118 -29.85 -3.71 4.94
N ASN A 119 -30.30 -4.31 6.04
CA ASN A 119 -31.69 -4.20 6.53
C ASN A 119 -31.84 -3.26 7.74
N ARG A 120 -30.83 -2.42 8.02
CA ARG A 120 -30.88 -1.43 9.11
C ARG A 120 -30.92 -0.01 8.57
N LEU A 121 -31.19 0.93 9.48
CA LEU A 121 -31.13 2.37 9.27
C LEU A 121 -29.87 2.78 8.48
N LEU A 122 -29.97 3.83 7.66
CA LEU A 122 -28.87 4.36 6.82
C LEU A 122 -27.58 4.59 7.60
N PHE A 123 -27.68 5.01 8.87
CA PHE A 123 -26.55 5.16 9.76
C PHE A 123 -25.74 3.87 9.92
N TRP A 124 -26.40 2.74 10.22
CA TRP A 124 -25.72 1.46 10.35
C TRP A 124 -25.16 0.95 9.02
N ARG A 125 -25.84 1.23 7.90
CA ARG A 125 -25.35 0.90 6.55
C ARG A 125 -24.04 1.57 6.19
N LEU A 126 -23.81 2.79 6.68
CA LEU A 126 -22.56 3.53 6.48
C LEU A 126 -21.50 3.17 7.52
N LEU A 127 -21.89 2.91 8.78
CA LEU A 127 -20.94 2.73 9.87
C LEU A 127 -20.43 1.28 10.02
N LEU A 128 -21.27 0.27 9.77
CA LEU A 128 -20.91 -1.14 10.02
C LEU A 128 -19.78 -1.66 9.11
N PRO A 129 -19.81 -1.47 7.78
CA PRO A 129 -18.72 -1.95 6.92
C PRO A 129 -17.34 -1.40 7.28
N PRO A 130 -17.13 -0.07 7.45
CA PRO A 130 -15.82 0.46 7.82
C PRO A 130 -15.41 0.07 9.24
N THR A 131 -16.35 0.01 10.20
CA THR A 131 -15.99 -0.41 11.57
C THR A 131 -15.52 -1.86 11.62
N LEU A 132 -16.20 -2.79 10.93
CA LEU A 132 -15.72 -4.16 10.81
C LEU A 132 -14.44 -4.27 10.00
N PHE A 133 -14.25 -3.44 8.97
CA PHE A 133 -12.99 -3.37 8.23
C PHE A 133 -11.82 -3.01 9.15
N PHE A 134 -11.91 -1.91 9.92
CA PHE A 134 -10.83 -1.51 10.82
C PHE A 134 -10.64 -2.48 11.99
N ALA A 135 -11.73 -3.01 12.55
CA ALA A 135 -11.64 -4.00 13.62
C ALA A 135 -10.96 -5.30 13.13
N SER A 136 -11.31 -5.78 11.93
CA SER A 136 -10.66 -6.97 11.36
C SER A 136 -9.22 -6.69 10.94
N LEU A 137 -8.90 -5.48 10.48
CA LEU A 137 -7.53 -5.07 10.16
C LEU A 137 -6.62 -5.17 11.40
N ASP A 138 -7.06 -4.62 12.54
CA ASP A 138 -6.30 -4.68 13.79
C ASP A 138 -6.20 -6.10 14.35
N TYR A 139 -7.22 -6.92 14.14
CA TYR A 139 -7.25 -8.31 14.59
C TYR A 139 -6.36 -9.24 13.76
N PHE A 140 -6.43 -9.17 12.42
CA PHE A 140 -5.71 -10.07 11.52
C PHE A 140 -4.31 -9.57 11.14
N LEU A 141 -4.07 -8.25 11.14
CA LEU A 141 -2.79 -7.64 10.77
C LEU A 141 -2.31 -6.62 11.82
N PRO A 142 -2.02 -7.07 13.05
CA PRO A 142 -1.73 -6.19 14.16
C PRO A 142 -0.45 -5.36 13.97
N LYS A 143 0.63 -5.90 13.35
CA LYS A 143 1.85 -5.11 13.11
C LYS A 143 1.65 -4.09 12.00
N THR A 144 0.99 -4.49 10.91
CA THR A 144 0.68 -3.57 9.80
C THR A 144 -0.23 -2.44 10.26
N SER A 145 -1.25 -2.74 11.07
CA SER A 145 -2.14 -1.74 11.70
C SER A 145 -1.37 -0.71 12.53
N ARG A 146 -0.41 -1.16 13.35
CA ARG A 146 0.43 -0.29 14.20
C ARG A 146 1.42 0.55 13.40
N ASN A 147 2.03 -0.02 12.37
CA ASN A 147 2.91 0.74 11.47
C ASN A 147 2.13 1.81 10.71
N PHE A 148 0.92 1.47 10.24
CA PHE A 148 0.04 2.40 9.56
C PHE A 148 -0.40 3.54 10.49
N SER A 149 -0.81 3.23 11.73
CA SER A 149 -1.22 4.27 12.69
C SER A 149 -0.06 5.17 13.12
N ASN A 150 1.14 4.61 13.30
CA ASN A 150 2.36 5.40 13.56
C ASN A 150 2.70 6.34 12.39
N TYR A 151 2.55 5.85 11.14
CA TYR A 151 2.73 6.67 9.96
C TYR A 151 1.73 7.82 9.89
N LEU A 152 0.44 7.55 10.15
CA LEU A 152 -0.58 8.60 10.24
C LEU A 152 -0.24 9.63 11.33
N GLY A 153 0.28 9.18 12.47
CA GLY A 153 0.79 10.07 13.53
C GLY A 153 1.92 10.97 13.01
N SER A 154 2.92 10.41 12.32
CA SER A 154 4.03 11.20 11.76
C SER A 154 3.58 12.24 10.71
N LEU A 155 2.53 11.92 9.95
CA LEU A 155 1.88 12.83 9.01
C LEU A 155 1.15 13.95 9.75
N GLU A 156 0.41 13.60 10.80
CA GLU A 156 -0.28 14.57 11.64
C GLU A 156 0.70 15.54 12.31
N ASP A 157 1.84 15.05 12.82
CA ASP A 157 2.91 15.87 13.38
C ASP A 157 3.48 16.86 12.36
N GLN A 158 3.69 16.40 11.12
CA GLN A 158 4.33 17.19 10.08
C GLN A 158 3.41 18.27 9.50
N TYR A 159 2.13 17.96 9.30
CA TYR A 159 1.19 18.86 8.62
C TYR A 159 0.22 19.58 9.58
N PHE A 160 -0.12 18.99 10.73
CA PHE A 160 -1.14 19.48 11.67
C PHE A 160 -0.69 19.33 13.14
N PRO A 161 0.36 20.05 13.59
CA PRO A 161 0.96 19.85 14.91
C PRO A 161 -0.01 20.13 16.07
N THR A 162 -0.98 21.04 15.89
CA THR A 162 -1.99 21.34 16.92
C THR A 162 -2.98 20.20 17.13
N PHE A 163 -3.23 19.37 16.09
CA PHE A 163 -4.14 18.24 16.20
C PHE A 163 -3.44 17.05 16.88
N SER A 164 -2.17 16.82 16.55
CA SER A 164 -1.36 15.75 17.14
C SER A 164 -1.25 15.86 18.67
N GLU A 165 -0.96 17.06 19.19
CA GLU A 165 -0.86 17.24 20.65
C GLU A 165 -2.20 16.89 21.34
N LYS A 166 -3.33 17.24 20.74
CA LYS A 166 -4.65 16.87 21.27
C LYS A 166 -4.93 15.38 21.14
N HIS A 167 -4.49 14.76 20.05
CA HIS A 167 -4.65 13.34 19.81
C HIS A 167 -3.86 12.51 20.84
N GLU A 168 -2.62 12.90 21.14
CA GLU A 168 -1.79 12.22 22.14
C GLU A 168 -2.33 12.40 23.57
N ILE A 169 -2.77 13.61 23.92
CA ILE A 169 -3.47 13.86 25.18
C ILE A 169 -4.74 13.00 25.27
N ALA A 170 -5.54 12.94 24.19
CA ALA A 170 -6.75 12.13 24.15
C ALA A 170 -6.46 10.63 24.29
N LYS A 171 -5.41 10.11 23.64
CA LYS A 171 -4.96 8.72 23.81
C LYS A 171 -4.59 8.42 25.26
N ALA A 172 -3.80 9.29 25.90
CA ALA A 172 -3.39 9.12 27.29
C ALA A 172 -4.60 9.09 28.25
N HIS A 173 -5.55 10.01 28.08
CA HIS A 173 -6.78 10.02 28.87
C HIS A 173 -7.70 8.83 28.57
N SER A 174 -7.75 8.39 27.32
CA SER A 174 -8.56 7.23 26.91
C SER A 174 -8.00 5.93 27.50
N ALA A 175 -6.68 5.75 27.50
CA ALA A 175 -6.02 4.60 28.11
C ALA A 175 -6.26 4.56 29.63
N MET A 176 -6.11 5.70 30.29
CA MET A 176 -6.42 5.85 31.72
C MET A 176 -7.90 5.55 32.03
N THR A 177 -8.82 6.01 31.17
CA THR A 177 -10.26 5.75 31.32
C THR A 177 -10.58 4.28 31.09
N TRP A 178 -9.92 3.63 30.13
CA TRP A 178 -10.10 2.21 29.83
C TRP A 178 -9.69 1.32 31.00
N GLU A 179 -8.54 1.59 31.62
CA GLU A 179 -8.12 0.86 32.82
C GLU A 179 -9.08 1.09 33.99
N ARG A 180 -9.58 2.32 34.18
CA ARG A 180 -10.61 2.58 35.20
C ARG A 180 -11.92 1.84 34.94
N VAL A 181 -12.38 1.76 33.69
CA VAL A 181 -13.59 1.00 33.35
C VAL A 181 -13.38 -0.49 33.58
N LYS A 182 -12.21 -1.02 33.25
CA LYS A 182 -11.84 -2.41 33.48
C LYS A 182 -11.76 -2.74 34.97
N GLU A 183 -11.16 -1.86 35.78
CA GLU A 183 -11.15 -1.96 37.24
C GLU A 183 -12.56 -1.87 37.82
N ALA A 184 -13.34 -0.85 37.44
CA ALA A 184 -14.73 -0.69 37.89
C ALA A 184 -15.62 -1.87 37.49
N THR A 185 -15.34 -2.54 36.37
CA THR A 185 -16.07 -3.75 35.94
C THR A 185 -15.68 -4.98 36.78
N LYS A 186 -14.40 -5.11 37.14
CA LYS A 186 -13.94 -6.16 38.06
C LYS A 186 -14.51 -5.95 39.47
N ASP A 187 -14.42 -4.73 39.98
CA ASP A 187 -14.97 -4.34 41.28
C ASP A 187 -16.51 -4.41 41.29
N GLY A 188 -17.15 -4.04 40.18
CA GLY A 188 -18.59 -4.14 39.99
C GLY A 188 -19.08 -5.59 40.02
N ARG A 189 -18.33 -6.55 39.48
CA ARG A 189 -18.66 -7.98 39.60
C ARG A 189 -18.59 -8.47 41.04
N VAL A 190 -17.54 -8.09 41.77
CA VAL A 190 -17.39 -8.44 43.19
C VAL A 190 -18.51 -7.81 44.03
N LYS A 191 -18.83 -6.54 43.79
CA LYS A 191 -19.94 -5.83 44.45
C LYS A 191 -21.32 -6.35 44.05
N PHE A 192 -21.47 -6.91 42.85
CA PHE A 192 -22.75 -7.50 42.43
C PHE A 192 -23.05 -8.76 43.25
N GLU A 193 -22.05 -9.62 43.49
CA GLU A 193 -22.19 -10.80 44.36
C GLU A 193 -22.53 -10.42 45.81
N GLU A 194 -21.89 -9.37 46.34
CA GLU A 194 -22.19 -8.82 47.67
C GLU A 194 -23.58 -8.14 47.73
N SER A 195 -23.99 -7.47 46.65
CA SER A 195 -25.31 -6.82 46.57
C SER A 195 -26.46 -7.82 46.50
N VAL A 196 -26.28 -8.94 45.80
CA VAL A 196 -27.29 -10.02 45.74
C VAL A 196 -27.47 -10.63 47.13
N GLY A 197 -26.39 -10.78 47.91
CA GLY A 197 -26.48 -11.16 49.33
C GLY A 197 -27.28 -10.15 50.15
N SER A 198 -26.96 -8.86 50.05
CA SER A 198 -27.64 -7.80 50.83
C SER A 198 -29.12 -7.59 50.48
N ILE A 199 -29.52 -7.84 49.23
CA ILE A 199 -30.92 -7.78 48.79
C ILE A 199 -31.69 -8.96 49.37
N VAL A 200 -31.08 -10.15 49.36
CA VAL A 200 -31.67 -11.34 49.99
C VAL A 200 -31.78 -11.13 51.51
N ASP A 201 -30.77 -10.56 52.17
CA ASP A 201 -30.80 -10.25 53.60
C ASP A 201 -31.89 -9.22 53.97
N ARG A 202 -32.04 -8.13 53.20
CA ARG A 202 -33.09 -7.14 53.44
C ARG A 202 -34.49 -7.66 53.17
N VAL A 203 -34.65 -8.54 52.18
CA VAL A 203 -35.93 -9.23 51.95
C VAL A 203 -36.21 -10.22 53.07
N GLN A 204 -35.20 -10.90 53.59
CA GLN A 204 -35.32 -11.83 54.72
C GLN A 204 -35.65 -11.13 56.05
N GLU A 205 -35.11 -9.94 56.31
CA GLU A 205 -35.43 -9.11 57.48
C GLU A 205 -36.84 -8.50 57.42
N THR A 206 -37.34 -8.16 56.22
CA THR A 206 -38.67 -7.57 56.04
C THR A 206 -39.79 -8.59 55.92
N THR A 207 -39.50 -9.83 55.48
CA THR A 207 -40.51 -10.89 55.34
C THR A 207 -40.37 -12.06 56.32
N GLY A 208 -39.29 -12.13 57.11
CA GLY A 208 -39.09 -13.15 58.14
C GLY A 208 -39.06 -14.60 57.63
N LEU A 209 -39.00 -14.80 56.30
CA LEU A 209 -39.10 -16.09 55.63
C LEU A 209 -37.74 -16.50 55.05
N LYS A 210 -37.29 -17.73 55.35
CA LYS A 210 -36.04 -18.31 54.84
C LYS A 210 -36.11 -18.56 53.33
N LEU A 211 -35.72 -17.57 52.53
CA LEU A 211 -35.59 -17.69 51.07
C LEU A 211 -34.26 -18.35 50.64
N SER A 212 -33.31 -18.51 51.55
CA SER A 212 -31.98 -19.09 51.29
C SER A 212 -32.01 -20.56 50.85
N ASP A 213 -32.97 -21.37 51.34
CA ASP A 213 -33.09 -22.78 50.94
C ASP A 213 -33.78 -22.99 49.58
N ALA A 214 -34.59 -22.03 49.13
CA ALA A 214 -35.26 -22.10 47.83
C ALA A 214 -34.35 -21.64 46.68
N PHE A 215 -33.51 -20.63 46.91
CA PHE A 215 -32.57 -20.11 45.90
C PHE A 215 -31.32 -20.98 45.71
N GLY A 216 -30.89 -21.75 46.73
CA GLY A 216 -29.80 -22.74 46.59
C GLY A 216 -30.09 -23.82 45.56
N ARG A 217 -31.38 -24.15 45.34
CA ARG A 217 -31.82 -25.08 44.29
C ARG A 217 -31.78 -24.43 42.89
N GLY A 218 -31.91 -23.11 42.81
CA GLY A 218 -31.79 -22.32 41.58
C GLY A 218 -30.34 -22.12 41.12
N GLN A 219 -29.38 -22.05 42.03
CA GLN A 219 -27.97 -21.88 41.66
C GLN A 219 -27.35 -23.16 41.06
N ASN A 220 -27.82 -24.34 41.49
CA ASN A 220 -27.51 -25.61 40.83
C ASN A 220 -28.24 -25.75 39.49
N ALA A 221 -29.50 -25.28 39.39
CA ALA A 221 -30.22 -25.24 38.13
C ALA A 221 -29.65 -24.22 37.12
N VAL A 222 -29.00 -23.14 37.56
CA VAL A 222 -28.29 -22.17 36.68
C VAL A 222 -26.93 -22.72 36.23
N LYS A 223 -26.27 -23.55 37.05
CA LYS A 223 -25.08 -24.31 36.63
C LYS A 223 -25.45 -25.41 35.63
N GLU A 224 -26.53 -26.15 35.88
CA GLU A 224 -27.09 -27.13 34.96
C GLU A 224 -27.63 -26.47 33.68
N ALA A 225 -28.30 -25.32 33.75
CA ALA A 225 -28.74 -24.58 32.57
C ALA A 225 -27.57 -23.93 31.82
N GLY A 226 -26.48 -23.56 32.50
CA GLY A 226 -25.25 -23.08 31.85
C GLY A 226 -24.53 -24.20 31.07
N GLU A 227 -24.56 -25.43 31.57
CA GLU A 227 -24.09 -26.61 30.85
C GLU A 227 -25.06 -27.05 29.76
N GLU A 228 -26.37 -26.94 29.96
CA GLU A 228 -27.40 -27.24 28.96
C GLU A 228 -27.41 -26.22 27.82
N VAL A 229 -27.13 -24.94 28.11
CA VAL A 229 -26.93 -23.88 27.11
C VAL A 229 -25.61 -24.07 26.38
N LYS A 230 -24.52 -24.50 27.05
CA LYS A 230 -23.30 -24.93 26.34
C LYS A 230 -23.54 -26.15 25.46
N GLY A 231 -24.32 -27.12 25.92
CA GLY A 231 -24.75 -28.29 25.15
C GLY A 231 -25.57 -27.89 23.93
N LYS A 232 -26.58 -27.02 24.10
CA LYS A 232 -27.41 -26.49 23.01
C LYS A 232 -26.63 -25.59 22.04
N VAL A 233 -25.63 -24.86 22.52
CA VAL A 233 -24.73 -24.06 21.67
C VAL A 233 -23.75 -24.96 20.91
N MET A 234 -23.21 -26.02 21.53
CA MET A 234 -22.38 -27.01 20.81
C MET A 234 -23.21 -27.85 19.85
N GLU A 235 -24.46 -28.19 20.18
CA GLU A 235 -25.37 -28.91 19.31
C GLU A 235 -25.87 -28.03 18.16
N ALA A 236 -26.04 -26.73 18.38
CA ALA A 236 -26.29 -25.75 17.32
C ALA A 236 -25.06 -25.55 16.43
N VAL A 237 -23.84 -25.50 16.98
CA VAL A 237 -22.60 -25.46 16.21
C VAL A 237 -22.43 -26.74 15.39
N VAL A 238 -22.71 -27.92 15.95
CA VAL A 238 -22.67 -29.21 15.24
C VAL A 238 -23.80 -29.34 14.22
N LYS A 239 -24.99 -28.78 14.46
CA LYS A 239 -26.06 -28.70 13.44
C LYS A 239 -25.67 -27.77 12.30
N VAL A 240 -25.05 -26.64 12.60
CA VAL A 240 -24.53 -25.72 11.58
C VAL A 240 -23.40 -26.40 10.80
N GLU A 241 -22.53 -27.17 11.45
CA GLU A 241 -21.45 -27.92 10.80
C GLU A 241 -21.98 -29.06 9.92
N LYS A 242 -22.97 -29.83 10.39
CA LYS A 242 -23.68 -30.87 9.60
C LYS A 242 -24.54 -30.32 8.46
N VAL A 243 -24.97 -29.06 8.52
CA VAL A 243 -25.64 -28.37 7.41
C VAL A 243 -24.63 -27.78 6.42
N VAL A 244 -23.39 -27.50 6.86
CA VAL A 244 -22.31 -26.98 6.03
C VAL A 244 -21.56 -28.10 5.28
N GLU A 245 -21.48 -29.32 5.81
CA GLU A 245 -20.87 -30.47 5.10
C GLU A 245 -21.56 -30.87 3.78
N PRO A 246 -22.90 -30.97 3.65
CA PRO A 246 -23.55 -31.31 2.39
C PRO A 246 -23.49 -30.18 1.33
N VAL A 247 -23.01 -28.98 1.70
CA VAL A 247 -22.80 -27.85 0.76
C VAL A 247 -21.35 -27.83 0.23
N LYS A 248 -20.40 -28.47 0.93
CA LYS A 248 -19.01 -28.60 0.45
C LYS A 248 -18.85 -29.64 -0.66
N GLU A 249 -19.68 -30.68 -0.68
CA GLU A 249 -19.66 -31.73 -1.72
C GLU A 249 -20.07 -31.22 -3.12
N PRO A 250 -21.19 -30.49 -3.31
CA PRO A 250 -21.56 -29.97 -4.63
C PRO A 250 -20.61 -28.84 -5.11
N ALA A 251 -19.90 -28.16 -4.20
CA ALA A 251 -18.91 -27.15 -4.57
C ALA A 251 -17.64 -27.75 -5.19
N LYS A 252 -17.17 -28.91 -4.69
CA LYS A 252 -16.05 -29.64 -5.28
C LYS A 252 -16.43 -30.38 -6.57
N GLU A 253 -17.67 -30.83 -6.69
CA GLU A 253 -18.17 -31.44 -7.94
C GLU A 253 -18.46 -30.40 -9.04
N ALA A 254 -18.86 -29.18 -8.68
CA ALA A 254 -19.00 -28.06 -9.61
C ALA A 254 -17.63 -27.54 -10.13
N GLU A 255 -16.58 -27.55 -9.31
CA GLU A 255 -15.21 -27.27 -9.78
C GLU A 255 -14.65 -28.40 -10.67
N LYS A 256 -14.96 -29.67 -10.38
CA LYS A 256 -14.52 -30.80 -11.21
C LYS A 256 -15.23 -30.87 -12.57
N LYS A 257 -16.50 -30.44 -12.66
CA LYS A 257 -17.22 -30.32 -13.95
C LYS A 257 -16.77 -29.11 -14.78
N ARG A 258 -16.31 -28.02 -14.15
CA ARG A 258 -15.68 -26.89 -14.87
C ARG A 258 -14.24 -27.17 -15.32
N GLY A 259 -13.49 -28.03 -14.62
CA GLY A 259 -12.14 -28.44 -15.02
C GLY A 259 -12.10 -29.56 -16.08
N GLY A 260 -13.21 -30.26 -16.33
CA GLY A 260 -13.29 -31.37 -17.29
C GLY A 260 -13.94 -31.03 -18.63
N GLN A 261 -14.52 -29.83 -18.79
CA GLN A 261 -15.25 -29.41 -20.01
C GLN A 261 -14.50 -28.33 -20.81
N THR A 262 -13.17 -28.26 -20.68
CA THR A 262 -12.27 -27.54 -21.61
C THR A 262 -11.34 -28.48 -22.38
N ALA A 263 -11.54 -29.80 -22.27
CA ALA A 263 -10.90 -30.80 -23.11
C ALA A 263 -12.01 -31.62 -23.78
N SER A 264 -12.15 -31.51 -25.10
CA SER A 264 -13.19 -32.15 -25.94
C SER A 264 -14.46 -31.32 -26.17
N ILE A 265 -14.33 -30.16 -26.82
CA ILE A 265 -15.30 -29.78 -27.86
C ILE A 265 -14.51 -29.33 -29.09
N ASP A 266 -14.67 -30.15 -30.12
CA ASP A 266 -14.37 -29.94 -31.53
C ASP A 266 -14.36 -28.48 -31.99
N CYS A 267 -13.19 -28.03 -32.43
CA CYS A 267 -13.06 -26.99 -33.44
C CYS A 267 -13.12 -27.67 -34.83
N THR A 268 -14.30 -28.17 -35.17
CA THR A 268 -14.59 -28.68 -36.52
C THR A 268 -15.72 -27.86 -37.10
N LEU A 269 -15.44 -26.62 -37.53
CA LEU A 269 -16.17 -26.01 -38.65
C LEU A 269 -15.45 -24.75 -39.16
N VAL A 270 -14.87 -24.92 -40.35
CA VAL A 270 -15.00 -24.00 -41.49
C VAL A 270 -13.94 -22.90 -41.67
N HIS A 271 -13.03 -23.25 -42.59
CA HIS A 271 -12.56 -22.48 -43.75
C HIS A 271 -11.48 -21.39 -43.58
N GLN A 272 -10.30 -21.77 -44.10
CA GLN A 272 -9.66 -21.10 -45.25
C GLN A 272 -8.75 -19.90 -44.91
N THR A 273 -7.42 -20.13 -44.91
CA THR A 273 -6.48 -19.67 -45.95
C THR A 273 -5.00 -19.93 -45.55
N SER A 274 -4.32 -20.74 -46.37
CA SER A 274 -2.91 -20.65 -46.82
C SER A 274 -1.76 -20.28 -45.84
N ALA A 275 -0.85 -21.24 -45.60
CA ALA A 275 0.55 -21.30 -46.10
C ALA A 275 1.52 -22.01 -45.12
N PRO A 276 2.60 -22.66 -45.62
CA PRO A 276 3.20 -23.84 -45.00
C PRO A 276 4.48 -23.61 -44.18
N CYS A 277 4.77 -24.60 -43.34
CA CYS A 277 5.97 -24.81 -42.55
C CYS A 277 7.27 -24.78 -43.37
N ALA A 278 8.32 -24.19 -42.80
CA ALA A 278 9.71 -24.44 -43.15
C ALA A 278 10.39 -25.23 -42.02
N HIS A 279 11.05 -26.31 -42.42
CA HIS A 279 11.92 -27.18 -41.63
C HIS A 279 13.15 -26.44 -41.10
N THR A 280 13.57 -26.78 -39.86
CA THR A 280 14.92 -27.28 -39.49
C THR A 280 14.87 -27.79 -38.06
#